data_AF-I1X5C6-F1
#
_entry.id   AF-I1X5C6-F1
#
_cell.length_a   1.000
_cell.length_b   1.000
_cell.length_c   1.000
_cell.angle_alpha   90.00
_cell.angle_beta   90.00
_cell.angle_gamma   90.00
#
_symmetry.space_group_name_H-M   'P 1'
#
loop_
_entity.id
_entity.type
_entity.pdbx_description
1 polymer ?
#
loop_
_entity_poly.entity_id
_entity_poly.type
_entity_poly.pdbx_seq_one_letter_code
_entity_poly.pdbx_strand_id
1 'polypeptide(L)'
;MKKTLLIALVLMLTSGMAIAQQNGGPDGFQDGKGNMSNDRGNRGNRGNPVDRMTEHLGLDETQAAKIALIFEETELLREEEREKCRATSEELRENTHLQILEVLYPDQQALFEEQLLQREQMKQAMEEARADRGFGGRRGNGDCNN
;
A
#
# COMPACT_ATOMS: atom_id res chain seq x y z
N MET A 1 -16.55 -3.09 -47.37
CA MET A 1 -15.34 -3.60 -48.06
C MET A 1 -14.17 -3.55 -47.09
N LYS A 2 -13.41 -4.64 -47.07
CA LYS A 2 -12.33 -5.00 -46.16
C LYS A 2 -11.25 -3.90 -46.14
N LYS A 3 -10.84 -3.46 -44.95
CA LYS A 3 -9.54 -2.82 -44.75
C LYS A 3 -8.82 -3.55 -43.63
N THR A 4 -7.89 -4.35 -44.10
CA THR A 4 -6.86 -5.13 -43.43
C THR A 4 -6.11 -4.31 -42.37
N LEU A 5 -6.08 -4.81 -41.14
CA LEU A 5 -4.99 -4.51 -40.21
C LEU A 5 -4.16 -5.78 -40.02
N LEU A 6 -2.96 -5.71 -40.58
CA LEU A 6 -1.87 -6.64 -40.35
C LEU A 6 -1.30 -6.38 -38.96
N ILE A 7 -1.34 -7.37 -38.08
CA ILE A 7 -0.41 -7.45 -36.96
C ILE A 7 0.28 -8.80 -37.05
N ALA A 8 1.52 -8.76 -37.54
CA ALA A 8 2.45 -9.85 -37.46
C ALA A 8 2.96 -9.94 -36.01
N LEU A 9 2.77 -11.07 -35.35
CA LEU A 9 3.62 -11.48 -34.23
C LEU A 9 4.08 -12.92 -34.50
N VAL A 10 5.35 -13.00 -34.87
CA VAL A 10 6.08 -14.22 -35.19
C VAL A 10 6.68 -14.79 -33.90
N LEU A 11 6.44 -16.08 -33.69
CA LEU A 11 7.24 -17.13 -33.01
C LEU A 11 7.92 -16.81 -31.66
N MET A 12 7.73 -17.70 -30.68
CA MET A 12 8.77 -18.62 -30.20
C MET A 12 8.15 -19.65 -29.24
N LEU A 13 7.86 -20.83 -29.76
CA LEU A 13 7.76 -22.06 -28.98
C LEU A 13 9.15 -22.42 -28.45
N THR A 14 9.33 -22.44 -27.14
CA THR A 14 10.41 -23.21 -26.51
C THR A 14 9.81 -24.17 -25.50
N SER A 15 9.64 -25.41 -25.94
CA SER A 15 9.32 -26.55 -25.10
C SER A 15 10.59 -27.09 -24.45
N GLY A 16 10.48 -27.39 -23.14
CA GLY A 16 11.27 -28.41 -22.46
C GLY A 16 12.65 -27.99 -21.95
N MET A 17 12.85 -28.04 -20.64
CA MET A 17 13.38 -29.21 -19.94
C MET A 17 13.43 -28.93 -18.44
N ALA A 18 12.76 -29.78 -17.67
CA ALA A 18 13.09 -29.96 -16.26
C ALA A 18 14.48 -30.60 -16.20
N ILE A 19 15.42 -29.97 -15.49
CA ILE A 19 16.62 -30.61 -14.99
C ILE A 19 16.68 -30.32 -13.50
N ALA A 20 16.09 -31.22 -12.73
CA ALA A 20 16.60 -31.51 -11.40
C ALA A 20 17.88 -32.33 -11.60
N GLN A 21 19.03 -31.75 -11.26
CA GLN A 21 20.25 -32.54 -11.02
C GLN A 21 21.02 -31.96 -9.84
N GLN A 22 20.62 -32.48 -8.69
CA GLN A 22 21.39 -32.70 -7.48
C GLN A 22 22.78 -33.28 -7.82
N ASN A 23 23.85 -32.68 -7.30
CA ASN A 23 24.90 -33.39 -6.54
C ASN A 23 26.12 -32.53 -6.16
N GLY A 24 26.45 -32.61 -4.86
CA GLY A 24 27.78 -32.36 -4.26
C GLY A 24 27.87 -31.00 -3.57
N GLY A 25 28.03 -30.86 -2.26
CA GLY A 25 28.32 -31.76 -1.15
C GLY A 25 28.36 -30.92 0.15
N PRO A 26 28.57 -31.53 1.32
CA PRO A 26 28.23 -30.95 2.61
C PRO A 26 29.36 -30.05 3.12
N ASP A 27 29.08 -28.79 3.46
CA ASP A 27 29.85 -28.03 4.44
C ASP A 27 29.17 -26.68 4.71
N GLY A 28 29.06 -26.31 5.98
CA GLY A 28 28.78 -24.94 6.38
C GLY A 28 27.39 -24.67 6.97
N PHE A 29 27.13 -25.25 8.15
CA PHE A 29 26.47 -24.47 9.20
C PHE A 29 27.31 -23.20 9.40
N GLN A 30 26.85 -22.07 8.87
CA GLN A 30 27.30 -20.75 9.31
C GLN A 30 26.07 -19.96 9.74
N ASP A 31 26.01 -19.80 11.06
CA ASP A 31 25.22 -18.83 11.79
C ASP A 31 25.31 -17.45 11.14
N GLY A 32 24.39 -17.18 10.22
CA GLY A 32 24.02 -15.83 9.83
C GLY A 32 23.20 -15.19 10.94
N LYS A 33 23.84 -14.88 12.08
CA LYS A 33 23.37 -13.86 13.01
C LYS A 33 23.35 -12.51 12.28
N GLY A 34 22.35 -12.34 11.42
CA GLY A 34 21.93 -11.05 10.91
C GLY A 34 21.32 -10.30 12.06
N ASN A 35 22.16 -9.56 12.78
CA ASN A 35 21.77 -8.57 13.76
C ASN A 35 21.00 -7.45 13.04
N MET A 36 19.76 -7.73 12.62
CA MET A 36 18.80 -6.69 12.30
C MET A 36 18.40 -6.10 13.66
N SER A 37 19.15 -5.09 14.09
CA SER A 37 18.68 -4.20 15.14
C SER A 37 17.27 -3.77 14.76
N ASN A 38 16.30 -4.30 15.48
CA ASN A 38 14.94 -3.79 15.50
C ASN A 38 14.98 -2.44 16.23
N ASP A 39 15.62 -1.43 15.64
CA ASP A 39 15.44 -0.02 15.98
C ASP A 39 14.08 0.49 15.46
N ARG A 40 13.04 -0.33 15.64
CA ARG A 40 11.64 0.11 15.65
C ARG A 40 11.27 0.64 17.04
N GLY A 41 12.28 1.05 17.81
CA GLY A 41 12.13 1.71 19.09
C GLY A 41 11.53 3.10 18.90
N ASN A 42 10.32 3.25 19.42
CA ASN A 42 9.91 4.50 20.06
C ASN A 42 9.76 5.76 19.17
N ARG A 43 9.01 5.68 18.06
CA ARG A 43 8.43 6.90 17.44
C ARG A 43 7.15 7.37 18.11
N GLY A 44 6.67 6.65 19.12
CA GLY A 44 5.46 6.98 19.85
C GLY A 44 5.78 7.80 21.09
N ASN A 45 6.21 9.04 20.91
CA ASN A 45 5.89 10.19 21.77
C ASN A 45 6.74 11.39 21.36
N ARG A 46 6.74 11.75 20.07
CA ARG A 46 7.19 13.09 19.69
C ARG A 46 6.08 14.01 20.18
N GLY A 47 6.21 14.57 21.39
CA GLY A 47 5.22 15.47 22.00
C GLY A 47 4.74 16.61 21.08
N ASN A 48 3.84 17.46 21.56
CA ASN A 48 3.25 18.54 20.76
C ASN A 48 4.36 19.32 20.00
N PRO A 49 4.28 19.42 18.66
CA PRO A 49 5.30 20.12 17.87
C PRO A 49 5.46 21.58 18.26
N VAL A 50 4.38 22.24 18.70
CA VAL A 50 4.42 23.63 19.19
C VAL A 50 5.28 23.71 20.45
N ASP A 51 5.08 22.82 21.43
CA ASP A 51 5.84 22.82 22.68
C ASP A 51 7.35 22.68 22.44
N ARG A 52 7.76 21.82 21.49
CA ARG A 52 9.16 21.70 21.10
C ARG A 52 9.72 22.96 20.45
N MET A 53 8.93 23.61 19.61
CA MET A 53 9.34 24.87 18.98
C MET A 53 9.43 25.98 20.02
N THR A 54 8.51 26.02 20.98
CA THR A 54 8.54 26.94 22.12
C THR A 54 9.81 26.75 22.94
N GLU A 55 10.16 25.51 23.29
CA GLU A 55 11.38 25.20 24.04
C GLU A 55 12.67 25.55 23.27
N HIS A 56 12.74 25.21 21.98
CA HIS A 56 13.96 25.40 21.18
C HIS A 56 14.17 26.82 20.67
N LEU A 57 13.08 27.54 20.38
CA LEU A 57 13.14 28.88 19.76
C LEU A 57 12.77 30.00 20.74
N GLY A 58 12.30 29.66 21.94
CA GLY A 58 11.85 30.64 22.93
C GLY A 58 10.61 31.41 22.48
N LEU A 59 9.63 30.70 21.92
CA LEU A 59 8.40 31.33 21.42
C LEU A 59 7.60 31.94 22.56
N ASP A 60 7.06 33.14 22.34
CA ASP A 60 6.06 33.71 23.25
C ASP A 60 4.67 33.07 23.03
N GLU A 61 3.74 33.31 23.96
CA GLU A 61 2.39 32.74 23.92
C GLU A 61 1.62 33.12 22.64
N THR A 62 1.84 34.32 22.12
CA THR A 62 1.16 34.80 20.91
C THR A 62 1.71 34.10 19.67
N GLN A 63 3.02 33.88 19.60
CA GLN A 63 3.68 33.12 18.55
C GLN A 63 3.26 31.65 18.58
N ALA A 64 3.27 31.02 19.76
CA ALA A 64 2.87 29.63 19.94
C ALA A 64 1.41 29.40 19.52
N ALA A 65 0.50 30.30 19.92
CA ALA A 65 -0.92 30.22 19.52
C ALA A 65 -1.11 30.33 18.01
N LYS A 66 -0.39 31.26 17.34
CA LYS A 66 -0.45 31.39 15.88
C LYS A 66 0.08 30.16 15.16
N ILE A 67 1.17 29.57 15.65
CA ILE A 67 1.75 28.36 15.06
C ILE A 67 0.83 27.15 15.27
N ALA A 68 0.17 27.04 16.42
CA ALA A 68 -0.81 26.00 16.68
C ALA A 68 -1.95 26.04 15.63
N LEU A 69 -2.50 27.23 15.35
CA LEU A 69 -3.53 27.41 14.32
C LEU A 69 -3.05 26.98 12.92
N ILE A 70 -1.79 27.28 12.57
CA ILE A 70 -1.21 26.84 11.28
C ILE A 70 -1.18 25.31 11.20
N PHE A 71 -0.81 24.62 12.29
CA PHE A 71 -0.82 23.16 12.31
C PHE A 71 -2.24 22.59 12.19
N GLU A 72 -3.21 23.17 12.87
CA GLU A 72 -4.62 22.75 12.77
C GLU A 72 -5.15 22.91 11.34
N GLU A 73 -4.94 24.07 10.71
CA GLU A 73 -5.32 24.32 9.32
C GLU A 73 -4.63 23.32 8.36
N THR A 74 -3.34 23.06 8.57
CA THR A 74 -2.59 22.10 7.76
C THR A 74 -3.10 20.68 7.92
N GLU A 75 -3.50 20.26 9.13
CA GLU A 75 -4.08 18.93 9.34
C GLU A 75 -5.43 18.78 8.65
N LEU A 76 -6.27 19.83 8.62
CA LEU A 76 -7.52 19.82 7.85
C LEU A 76 -7.25 19.65 6.35
N LEU A 77 -6.31 20.41 5.80
CA LEU A 77 -5.92 20.29 4.38
C LEU A 77 -5.37 18.89 4.06
N ARG A 78 -4.61 18.29 4.97
CA ARG A 78 -4.10 16.92 4.81
C ARG A 78 -5.23 15.88 4.80
N GLU A 79 -6.23 16.01 5.67
CA GLU A 79 -7.34 15.05 5.68
C GLU A 79 -8.24 15.21 4.45
N GLU A 80 -8.49 16.45 4.01
CA GLU A 80 -9.19 16.71 2.75
C GLU A 80 -8.47 16.07 1.56
N GLU A 81 -7.14 16.24 1.46
CA GLU A 81 -6.35 15.63 0.39
C GLU A 81 -6.34 14.11 0.47
N ARG A 82 -6.29 13.53 1.67
CA ARG A 82 -6.41 12.08 1.85
C ARG A 82 -7.76 11.56 1.40
N GLU A 83 -8.84 12.30 1.65
CA GLU A 83 -10.18 11.91 1.21
C GLU A 83 -10.30 11.94 -0.32
N LYS A 84 -9.82 13.01 -0.96
CA LYS A 84 -9.72 13.09 -2.43
C LYS A 84 -8.91 11.94 -3.00
N CYS A 85 -7.75 11.66 -2.41
CA CYS A 85 -6.90 10.56 -2.83
C CYS A 85 -7.60 9.19 -2.74
N ARG A 86 -8.35 8.94 -1.67
CA ARG A 86 -9.12 7.70 -1.51
C ARG A 86 -10.17 7.58 -2.61
N ALA A 87 -10.92 8.65 -2.87
CA ALA A 87 -11.94 8.67 -3.91
C ALA A 87 -11.36 8.40 -5.30
N THR A 88 -10.29 9.10 -5.68
CA THR A 88 -9.63 8.88 -6.99
C THR A 88 -9.03 7.47 -7.10
N SER A 89 -8.45 6.96 -6.01
CA SER A 89 -7.89 5.60 -5.99
C SER A 89 -8.97 4.53 -6.14
N GLU A 90 -10.16 4.74 -5.57
CA GLU A 90 -11.31 3.86 -5.70
C GLU A 90 -11.83 3.86 -7.14
N GLU A 91 -12.03 5.04 -7.73
CA GLU A 91 -12.44 5.18 -9.12
C GLU A 91 -11.46 4.50 -10.09
N LEU A 92 -10.15 4.69 -9.89
CA LEU A 92 -9.12 4.04 -10.73
C LEU A 92 -9.18 2.50 -10.61
N ARG A 93 -9.44 1.98 -9.39
CA ARG A 93 -9.57 0.54 -9.17
C ARG A 93 -10.81 -0.03 -9.85
N GLU A 94 -11.95 0.65 -9.74
CA GLU A 94 -13.19 0.25 -10.40
C GLU A 94 -13.04 0.26 -11.93
N ASN A 95 -12.45 1.32 -12.48
CA ASN A 95 -12.22 1.41 -13.92
C ASN A 95 -11.28 0.31 -14.41
N THR A 96 -10.17 0.09 -13.71
CA THR A 96 -9.24 -1.02 -14.03
C THR A 96 -9.94 -2.37 -13.98
N HIS A 97 -10.82 -2.57 -12.99
CA HIS A 97 -11.60 -3.79 -12.85
C HIS A 97 -12.53 -4.02 -14.04
N LEU A 98 -13.27 -2.99 -14.48
CA LEU A 98 -14.14 -3.08 -15.66
C LEU A 98 -13.35 -3.39 -16.93
N GLN A 99 -12.20 -2.74 -17.14
CA GLN A 99 -11.34 -3.01 -18.28
C GLN A 99 -10.81 -4.45 -18.29
N ILE A 100 -10.50 -5.02 -17.12
CA ILE A 100 -10.10 -6.43 -17.02
C ILE A 100 -11.26 -7.34 -17.41
N LEU A 101 -12.45 -7.11 -16.86
CA LEU A 101 -13.63 -7.94 -17.16
C LEU A 101 -13.96 -7.97 -18.66
N GLU A 102 -13.80 -6.85 -19.37
CA GLU A 102 -14.04 -6.76 -20.81
C GLU A 102 -13.15 -7.71 -21.64
N VAL A 103 -11.94 -8.01 -21.15
CA VAL A 103 -10.96 -8.86 -21.86
C VAL A 103 -11.11 -10.34 -21.50
N LEU A 104 -11.72 -10.66 -20.36
CA LEU A 104 -11.84 -12.03 -19.87
C LEU A 104 -12.98 -12.81 -20.56
N TYR A 105 -12.77 -14.12 -20.72
CA TYR A 105 -13.84 -15.03 -21.12
C TYR A 105 -14.85 -15.22 -19.97
N PRO A 106 -16.11 -15.62 -20.25
CA PRO A 106 -17.15 -15.75 -19.22
C PRO A 106 -16.75 -16.62 -18.02
N ASP A 107 -16.13 -17.78 -18.27
CA ASP A 107 -15.70 -18.68 -17.19
C ASP A 107 -14.58 -18.06 -16.33
N GLN A 108 -13.76 -17.18 -16.91
CA GLN A 108 -12.70 -16.46 -16.20
C GLN A 108 -13.26 -15.26 -15.41
N GLN A 109 -14.29 -14.60 -15.93
CA GLN A 109 -15.00 -13.53 -15.21
C GLN A 109 -15.58 -14.06 -13.90
N ALA A 110 -16.25 -15.21 -13.93
CA ALA A 110 -16.83 -15.83 -12.73
C ALA A 110 -15.77 -16.12 -11.65
N LEU A 111 -14.61 -16.66 -12.03
CA LEU A 111 -13.49 -16.89 -11.11
C LEU A 111 -12.90 -15.59 -10.56
N PHE A 112 -12.82 -14.56 -11.39
CA PHE A 112 -12.28 -13.26 -11.00
C PHE A 112 -13.20 -12.52 -10.02
N GLU A 113 -14.50 -12.54 -10.26
CA GLU A 113 -15.52 -11.99 -9.35
C GLU A 113 -15.53 -12.72 -8.00
N GLU A 114 -15.41 -14.05 -8.00
CA GLU A 114 -15.32 -14.84 -6.77
C GLU A 114 -14.08 -14.42 -5.93
N GLN A 115 -12.92 -14.24 -6.56
CA GLN A 115 -11.71 -13.78 -5.88
C GLN A 115 -11.88 -12.37 -5.27
N LEU A 116 -12.63 -11.49 -5.92
CA LEU A 116 -12.89 -10.14 -5.41
C LEU A 116 -13.78 -10.18 -4.18
N LEU A 117 -14.85 -10.97 -4.22
CA LEU A 117 -15.72 -11.18 -3.06
C LEU A 117 -14.95 -11.72 -1.85
N GLN A 118 -14.06 -12.70 -2.07
CA GLN A 118 -13.21 -13.24 -0.99
C GLN A 118 -12.29 -12.17 -0.39
N ARG A 119 -11.70 -11.29 -1.22
CA ARG A 119 -10.87 -10.18 -0.73
C ARG A 119 -11.68 -9.15 0.04
N GLU A 120 -12.89 -8.85 -0.39
CA GLU A 120 -13.77 -7.91 0.30
C GLU A 120 -14.21 -8.44 1.68
N GLN A 121 -14.60 -9.71 1.74
CA GLN A 121 -14.91 -10.37 3.01
C GLN A 121 -13.70 -10.40 3.95
N MET A 122 -12.51 -10.68 3.42
CA MET A 122 -11.28 -10.63 4.21
C MET A 122 -10.99 -9.21 4.72
N LYS A 123 -11.20 -8.18 3.89
CA LYS A 123 -11.03 -6.78 4.27
C LYS A 123 -12.00 -6.41 5.40
N GLN A 124 -13.27 -6.77 5.27
CA GLN A 124 -14.30 -6.51 6.30
C GLN A 124 -13.96 -7.21 7.62
N ALA A 125 -13.61 -8.50 7.57
CA ALA A 125 -13.21 -9.26 8.76
C ALA A 125 -11.96 -8.68 9.45
N MET A 126 -10.99 -8.20 8.66
CA MET A 126 -9.79 -7.54 9.18
C MET A 126 -10.10 -6.16 9.78
N GLU A 127 -11.08 -5.43 9.23
CA GLU A 127 -11.54 -4.15 9.76
C GLU A 127 -12.31 -4.32 11.07
N GLU A 128 -13.19 -5.32 11.15
CA GLU A 128 -13.89 -5.71 12.37
C GLU A 128 -12.92 -6.14 13.47
N ALA A 129 -11.99 -7.06 13.16
CA ALA A 129 -10.95 -7.49 14.09
C ALA A 129 -10.03 -6.36 14.54
N ARG A 130 -9.90 -5.29 13.74
CA ARG A 130 -9.14 -4.09 14.06
C ARG A 130 -9.93 -3.12 14.93
N ALA A 131 -11.24 -3.02 14.72
CA ALA A 131 -12.14 -2.28 15.61
C ALA A 131 -12.13 -2.91 17.01
N ASP A 132 -12.13 -4.24 17.10
CA ASP A 132 -12.12 -4.99 18.36
C ASP A 132 -10.81 -4.90 19.16
N ARG A 133 -9.65 -4.80 18.49
CA ARG A 133 -8.34 -4.76 19.18
C ARG A 133 -7.96 -3.40 19.74
N GLY A 134 -8.81 -2.39 19.61
CA GLY A 134 -8.48 -1.02 19.99
C GLY A 134 -7.41 -0.42 19.06
N PHE A 135 -7.36 0.91 19.06
CA PHE A 135 -6.76 1.78 18.06
C PHE A 135 -5.22 1.63 17.92
N GLY A 136 -4.75 0.53 17.33
CA GLY A 136 -3.35 0.20 17.13
C GLY A 136 -2.85 0.54 15.72
N GLY A 137 -2.46 1.79 15.49
CA GLY A 137 -1.54 2.20 14.42
C GLY A 137 -2.07 2.12 12.98
N ARG A 138 -2.67 3.21 12.48
CA ARG A 138 -2.79 3.47 11.03
C ARG A 138 -1.40 3.31 10.40
N ARG A 139 -1.11 2.16 9.78
CA ARG A 139 -0.10 2.14 8.71
C ARG A 139 -0.71 2.97 7.59
N GLY A 140 -0.02 4.05 7.21
CA GLY A 140 -0.50 5.02 6.22
C GLY A 140 -1.08 4.30 5.01
N ASN A 141 -2.38 4.47 4.81
CA ASN A 141 -3.01 4.07 3.56
C ASN A 141 -2.47 5.03 2.50
N GLY A 142 -1.68 4.46 1.58
CA GLY A 142 -1.27 5.00 0.29
C GLY A 142 -1.32 6.51 0.16
N ASP A 143 -0.19 7.16 0.44
CA ASP A 143 0.08 8.45 -0.18
C ASP A 143 0.00 8.24 -1.70
N CYS A 144 -0.73 9.11 -2.40
CA CYS A 144 -0.95 9.07 -3.85
C CYS A 144 0.32 9.33 -4.68
N ASN A 145 1.50 9.26 -4.05
CA ASN A 145 2.81 9.46 -4.65
C ASN A 145 3.72 8.30 -4.24
N ASN A 146 3.65 7.21 -5.02
CA ASN A 146 4.78 6.32 -5.29
C ASN A 146 4.52 5.52 -6.55
#